data_AF-A0A1F9N1F9-F1
#
_entry.id   AF-A0A1F9N1F9-F1
#
_cell.length_a   1.000
_cell.length_b   1.000
_cell.length_c   1.000
_cell.angle_alpha   90.00
_cell.angle_beta   90.00
_cell.angle_gamma   90.00
#
_symmetry.space_group_name_H-M   'P 1'
#
loop_
_entity.id
_entity.type
_entity.pdbx_description
1 polymer ?
#
loop_
_entity_poly.entity_id
_entity_poly.type
_entity_poly.pdbx_seq_one_letter_code
_entity_poly.pdbx_strand_id
1 'polypeptide(L)'
;MDFGHPAAIFASSFIIGLSGAMMPGPLLAVTIRHASTRGFSAAPLLVLGHAILEAALVCLLLFGLTEWIRGDKAIIAIALLGSAMLLRMAAGMVMEVRTLRFDAAPGGVRGRANDGKGSGGVRPVIDGIVTSASNPYWSLWWATIGLGYLLLSRGQGWRGVLAFFSGH
;
A
#
# COMPACT_ATOMS: atom_id res chain seq x y z
N MET A 1 18.41 8.58 -18.15
CA MET A 1 19.14 7.73 -17.19
C MET A 1 19.43 6.42 -17.91
N ASP A 2 20.68 6.01 -17.97
CA ASP A 2 21.04 4.73 -18.56
C ASP A 2 20.60 3.63 -17.58
N PHE A 3 19.46 3.00 -17.86
CA PHE A 3 18.92 1.98 -16.96
C PHE A 3 19.73 0.69 -16.98
N GLY A 4 20.81 0.58 -17.77
CA GLY A 4 21.59 -0.65 -17.94
C GLY A 4 22.22 -1.26 -16.68
N HIS A 5 22.21 -0.56 -15.54
CA HIS A 5 22.77 -1.07 -14.28
C HIS A 5 21.70 -1.22 -13.17
N PRO A 6 21.62 -2.36 -12.46
CA PRO A 6 20.65 -2.59 -11.39
C PRO A 6 20.66 -1.51 -10.28
N ALA A 7 21.82 -0.90 -10.02
CA ALA A 7 21.92 0.18 -9.04
C ALA A 7 21.12 1.44 -9.44
N ALA A 8 21.00 1.74 -10.74
CA ALA A 8 20.20 2.87 -11.22
C ALA A 8 18.70 2.59 -11.06
N ILE A 9 18.28 1.33 -11.29
CA ILE A 9 16.90 0.89 -11.02
C ILE A 9 16.61 1.03 -9.53
N PHE A 10 17.48 0.53 -8.65
CA PHE A 10 17.30 0.66 -7.20
C PHE A 10 17.15 2.12 -6.77
N ALA A 11 18.09 2.99 -7.15
CA ALA A 11 18.08 4.38 -6.72
C ALA A 11 16.86 5.15 -7.24
N SER A 12 16.48 4.93 -8.50
CA SER A 12 15.29 5.58 -9.07
C SER A 12 13.99 5.02 -8.48
N SER A 13 13.90 3.71 -8.26
CA SER A 13 12.78 3.07 -7.58
C SER A 13 12.61 3.61 -6.17
N PHE A 14 13.70 3.78 -5.43
CA PHE A 14 13.68 4.35 -4.09
C PHE A 14 13.15 5.77 -4.06
N ILE A 15 13.63 6.65 -4.95
CA ILE A 15 13.16 8.04 -5.01
C ILE A 15 11.66 8.09 -5.35
N ILE A 16 11.23 7.28 -6.31
CA ILE A 16 9.84 7.24 -6.77
C ILE A 16 8.93 6.62 -5.71
N GLY A 17 9.30 5.49 -5.12
CA GLY A 17 8.58 4.82 -4.04
C GLY A 17 8.47 5.71 -2.80
N LEU A 18 9.57 6.36 -2.41
CA LEU A 18 9.59 7.34 -1.31
C LEU A 18 8.61 8.49 -1.55
N SER A 19 8.54 9.02 -2.78
CA SER A 19 7.56 10.06 -3.11
C SER A 19 6.11 9.60 -2.90
N GLY A 20 5.81 8.34 -3.23
CA GLY A 20 4.51 7.72 -2.99
C GLY A 20 4.21 7.54 -1.51
N ALA A 21 5.21 7.12 -0.72
CA ALA A 21 5.09 6.94 0.72
C ALA A 21 4.89 8.27 1.49
N MET A 22 5.46 9.36 0.98
CA MET A 22 5.33 10.71 1.57
C MET A 22 4.01 11.41 1.22
N MET A 23 3.25 10.90 0.24
CA MET A 23 1.99 11.50 -0.16
C MET A 23 0.95 11.38 0.95
N PRO A 24 0.20 12.46 1.28
CA PRO A 24 -0.83 12.40 2.32
C PRO A 24 -1.91 11.40 1.93
N GLY A 25 -2.10 10.37 2.77
CA GLY A 25 -3.07 9.31 2.51
C GLY A 25 -3.33 8.41 3.72
N PRO A 26 -4.28 7.46 3.60
CA PRO A 26 -4.69 6.60 4.71
C PRO A 26 -3.54 5.80 5.34
N LEU A 27 -2.61 5.30 4.51
CA LEU A 27 -1.47 4.52 4.99
C LEU A 27 -0.52 5.36 5.85
N LEU A 28 -0.22 6.59 5.42
CA LEU A 28 0.62 7.52 6.19
C LEU A 28 -0.07 7.92 7.50
N ALA A 29 -1.37 8.20 7.48
CA ALA A 29 -2.15 8.54 8.68
C ALA A 29 -2.17 7.41 9.72
N VAL A 30 -2.39 6.17 9.29
CA VAL A 30 -2.35 5.00 10.20
C VAL A 30 -0.92 4.77 10.70
N THR A 31 0.10 4.97 9.86
CA THR A 31 1.52 4.86 10.27
C THR A 31 1.88 5.84 11.37
N ILE A 32 1.50 7.12 11.22
CA ILE A 32 1.71 8.17 12.24
C ILE A 32 0.98 7.80 13.53
N ARG A 33 -0.28 7.36 13.43
CA ARG A 33 -1.08 6.95 14.59
C ARG A 33 -0.45 5.77 15.33
N HIS A 34 -0.05 4.71 14.63
CA HIS A 34 0.56 3.53 15.23
C HIS A 34 1.92 3.84 15.84
N ALA A 35 2.74 4.65 15.18
CA ALA A 35 4.02 5.11 15.73
C ALA A 35 3.84 5.92 17.02
N SER A 36 2.84 6.81 17.05
CA SER A 36 2.54 7.66 18.22
C SER A 36 1.89 6.89 19.38
N THR A 37 1.05 5.91 19.11
CA THR A 37 0.25 5.21 20.14
C THR A 37 0.84 3.88 20.60
N ARG A 38 1.63 3.20 19.77
CA ARG A 38 2.22 1.88 20.05
C ARG A 38 3.75 1.86 19.99
N GLY A 39 4.38 3.03 19.81
CA GLY A 39 5.82 3.19 19.72
C GLY A 39 6.38 2.98 18.31
N PHE A 40 7.64 3.34 18.11
CA PHE A 40 8.30 3.37 16.81
C PHE A 40 8.24 2.02 16.06
N SER A 41 8.36 0.90 16.77
CA SER A 41 8.36 -0.45 16.18
C SER A 41 7.05 -0.82 15.47
N ALA A 42 5.94 -0.15 15.77
CA ALA A 42 4.66 -0.40 15.11
C ALA A 42 4.65 0.08 13.64
N ALA A 43 5.46 1.08 13.29
CA ALA A 43 5.55 1.58 11.92
C ALA A 43 6.27 0.60 10.97
N PRO A 44 7.47 0.05 11.28
CA PRO A 44 8.09 -0.99 10.47
C PRO A 44 7.22 -2.24 10.30
N LEU A 45 6.49 -2.66 11.34
CA LEU A 45 5.56 -3.80 11.24
C LEU A 45 4.39 -3.52 10.29
N LEU A 46 3.92 -2.26 10.25
CA LEU A 46 2.87 -1.85 9.32
C LEU A 46 3.39 -1.81 7.87
N VAL A 47 4.59 -1.27 7.66
CA VAL A 47 5.27 -1.27 6.37
C VAL A 47 5.58 -2.69 5.90
N LEU A 48 5.89 -3.61 6.81
CA LEU A 48 6.04 -5.04 6.46
C LEU A 48 4.76 -5.61 5.87
N GLY A 49 3.59 -5.27 6.43
CA GLY A 49 2.30 -5.66 5.85
C GLY A 49 2.08 -5.10 4.45
N HIS A 50 2.44 -3.82 4.25
CA HIS A 50 2.43 -3.19 2.93
C HIS A 50 3.34 -3.94 1.93
N ALA A 51 4.59 -4.20 2.30
CA ALA A 51 5.56 -4.92 1.46
C ALA A 51 5.12 -6.35 1.13
N ILE A 52 4.45 -7.05 2.05
CA ILE A 52 3.88 -8.39 1.78
C ILE A 52 2.80 -8.32 0.70
N LEU A 53 1.90 -7.33 0.79
CA LEU A 53 0.85 -7.11 -0.21
C LEU A 53 1.47 -6.84 -1.60
N GLU A 54 2.51 -6.02 -1.65
CA GLU A 54 3.20 -5.69 -2.90
C GLU A 54 3.99 -6.85 -3.47
N ALA A 55 4.68 -7.63 -2.63
CA ALA A 55 5.35 -8.85 -3.06
C ALA A 55 4.35 -9.83 -3.71
N ALA A 56 3.17 -10.00 -3.08
CA ALA A 56 2.11 -10.83 -3.64
C ALA A 56 1.63 -10.30 -5.00
N LEU A 57 1.44 -8.99 -5.15
CA LEU A 57 1.08 -8.36 -6.41
C LEU A 57 2.16 -8.56 -7.49
N VAL A 58 3.43 -8.33 -7.16
CA VAL A 58 4.56 -8.50 -8.08
C VAL A 58 4.65 -9.96 -8.55
N CYS A 59 4.54 -10.93 -7.64
CA CYS A 59 4.49 -12.33 -8.02
C CYS A 59 3.34 -12.60 -8.99
N LEU A 60 2.13 -12.13 -8.66
CA LEU A 60 0.95 -12.34 -9.48
C LEU A 60 1.13 -11.75 -10.91
N LEU A 61 1.66 -10.54 -11.01
CA LEU A 61 1.98 -9.88 -12.28
C LEU A 61 3.07 -10.63 -13.07
N LEU A 62 4.11 -11.14 -12.41
CA LEU A 62 5.19 -11.88 -13.06
C LEU A 62 4.73 -13.24 -13.59
N PHE A 63 3.84 -13.93 -12.86
CA PHE A 63 3.25 -15.22 -13.22
C PHE A 63 2.14 -15.15 -14.27
N GLY A 64 1.88 -13.98 -14.86
CA GLY A 64 1.01 -13.85 -16.03
C GLY A 64 -0.39 -13.32 -15.76
N LEU A 65 -0.63 -12.71 -14.59
CA LEU A 65 -1.88 -11.96 -14.36
C LEU A 65 -2.11 -10.89 -15.44
N THR A 66 -1.04 -10.32 -16.01
CA THR A 66 -1.12 -9.40 -17.15
C THR A 66 -1.81 -9.99 -18.39
N GLU A 67 -1.59 -11.28 -18.67
CA GLU A 67 -2.27 -11.96 -19.79
C GLU A 67 -3.73 -12.30 -19.44
N TRP A 68 -4.04 -12.50 -18.16
CA TRP A 68 -5.40 -12.79 -17.69
C TRP A 68 -6.27 -11.52 -17.57
N ILE A 69 -5.66 -10.36 -17.32
CA ILE A 69 -6.34 -9.05 -17.20
C ILE A 69 -6.61 -8.40 -18.57
N ARG A 70 -6.03 -8.88 -19.68
CA ARG A 70 -6.19 -8.31 -21.03
C ARG A 70 -7.61 -8.30 -21.59
N GLY A 71 -8.57 -8.96 -20.95
CA GLY A 71 -9.97 -8.95 -21.39
C GLY A 71 -10.75 -7.74 -20.87
N ASP A 72 -11.56 -7.12 -21.72
CA ASP A 72 -12.46 -6.00 -21.37
C ASP A 72 -13.29 -6.29 -20.11
N LYS A 73 -13.74 -7.55 -19.94
CA LYS A 73 -14.50 -8.00 -18.78
C LYS A 73 -13.72 -7.93 -17.47
N ALA A 74 -12.42 -8.26 -17.49
CA ALA A 74 -11.56 -8.21 -16.31
C ALA A 74 -11.29 -6.75 -15.90
N ILE A 75 -11.03 -5.88 -16.87
CA ILE A 75 -10.84 -4.44 -16.64
C ILE A 75 -12.10 -3.82 -16.05
N ILE A 76 -13.28 -4.12 -16.62
CA ILE A 76 -14.57 -3.64 -16.11
C ILE A 76 -14.82 -4.15 -14.68
N ALA A 77 -14.57 -5.43 -14.40
CA ALA A 77 -14.75 -5.99 -13.06
C ALA A 77 -13.84 -5.32 -12.03
N ILE A 78 -12.56 -5.10 -12.36
CA ILE A 78 -11.60 -4.41 -11.49
C ILE A 78 -12.04 -2.95 -11.26
N ALA A 79 -12.47 -2.24 -12.30
CA ALA A 79 -12.93 -0.86 -12.19
C ALA A 79 -14.20 -0.74 -11.33
N LEU A 80 -15.16 -1.66 -11.48
CA LEU A 80 -16.38 -1.69 -10.67
C LEU A 80 -16.09 -2.05 -9.20
N LEU A 81 -15.24 -3.06 -8.97
CA LEU A 81 -14.88 -3.47 -7.61
C LEU A 81 -14.08 -2.37 -6.88
N GLY A 82 -13.13 -1.75 -7.58
CA GLY A 82 -12.35 -0.63 -7.09
C GLY A 82 -13.22 0.58 -6.77
N SER A 83 -14.09 1.00 -7.69
CA SER A 83 -15.00 2.14 -7.46
C SER A 83 -15.98 1.89 -6.30
N ALA A 84 -16.55 0.68 -6.18
CA ALA A 84 -17.40 0.31 -5.06
C ALA A 84 -16.66 0.38 -3.71
N MET A 85 -15.42 -0.10 -3.66
CA MET A 85 -14.58 -0.02 -2.46
C MET A 85 -14.25 1.44 -2.10
N LEU A 86 -13.91 2.28 -3.09
CA LEU A 86 -13.67 3.71 -2.88
C LEU A 86 -14.91 4.44 -2.36
N LEU A 87 -16.09 4.15 -2.90
CA LEU A 87 -17.35 4.71 -2.41
C LEU A 87 -17.65 4.26 -0.97
N ARG A 88 -17.40 2.98 -0.64
CA ARG A 88 -17.56 2.46 0.72
C ARG A 88 -16.63 3.18 1.71
N MET A 89 -15.40 3.47 1.30
CA MET A 89 -14.46 4.22 2.12
C MET A 89 -14.85 5.68 2.28
N ALA A 90 -15.26 6.34 1.19
CA ALA A 90 -15.77 7.71 1.24
C ALA A 90 -16.96 7.82 2.20
N ALA A 91 -17.91 6.88 2.12
CA ALA A 91 -19.04 6.80 3.04
C ALA A 91 -18.59 6.58 4.49
N GLY A 92 -17.61 5.69 4.72
CA GLY A 92 -17.02 5.46 6.04
C GLY A 92 -16.44 6.74 6.66
N MET A 93 -15.66 7.49 5.89
CA MET A 93 -15.08 8.77 6.34
C MET A 93 -16.15 9.83 6.64
N VAL A 94 -17.16 9.96 5.79
CA VAL A 94 -18.27 10.91 6.00
C VAL A 94 -19.09 10.56 7.24
N MET A 95 -19.32 9.28 7.50
CA MET A 95 -20.03 8.84 8.71
C MET A 95 -19.20 9.05 9.97
N GLU A 96 -17.88 8.84 9.90
CA GLU A 96 -16.96 9.04 11.03
C GLU A 96 -16.85 10.52 11.42
N VAL A 97 -16.87 11.44 10.44
CA VAL A 97 -16.91 12.90 10.67
C VAL A 97 -18.11 13.34 11.48
N ARG A 98 -19.27 12.70 11.31
CA ARG A 98 -20.48 13.04 12.10
C ARG A 98 -20.40 12.61 13.57
N THR A 99 -19.45 11.75 13.91
CA THR A 99 -19.20 11.26 15.27
C THR A 99 -17.93 11.82 15.90
N LEU A 100 -17.17 12.66 15.18
CA LEU A 100 -16.00 13.35 15.71
C LEU A 100 -16.43 14.40 16.74
N ARG A 101 -16.44 14.00 18.01
CA ARG A 101 -16.38 14.94 19.13
C ARG A 101 -14.92 15.29 19.35
N PHE A 102 -14.59 16.58 19.21
CA PHE A 102 -13.32 17.12 19.71
C PHE A 102 -13.40 17.21 21.22
N ASP A 103 -13.22 16.08 21.90
CA ASP A 103 -12.91 16.12 23.32
C ASP A 103 -11.43 16.48 23.44
N ALA A 104 -11.15 17.73 23.83
CA ALA A 104 -9.82 18.21 24.21
C ALA A 104 -9.40 17.63 25.58
N ALA A 105 -9.59 16.33 25.76
CA ALA A 105 -9.06 15.53 26.85
C ALA A 105 -8.03 14.56 26.24
N PRO A 106 -6.90 14.28 26.90
CA PRO A 106 -5.93 13.31 26.41
C PRO A 106 -6.55 11.89 26.53
N GLY A 107 -7.35 11.52 25.54
CA GLY A 107 -8.18 10.32 25.57
C GLY A 107 -8.53 9.88 24.15
N GLY A 108 -7.93 8.78 23.72
CA GLY A 108 -7.91 8.30 22.35
C GLY A 108 -9.25 8.24 21.62
N VAL A 109 -9.22 8.70 20.37
CA VAL A 109 -10.25 8.43 19.37
C VAL A 109 -10.38 6.90 19.21
N ARG A 110 -11.54 6.40 19.64
CA ARG A 110 -12.00 5.01 19.50
C ARG A 110 -12.31 4.69 18.03
N GLY A 111 -11.27 4.56 17.21
CA GLY A 111 -11.35 3.80 15.96
C GLY A 111 -11.30 2.31 16.33
N ARG A 112 -12.46 1.63 16.24
CA ARG A 112 -12.70 0.19 16.49
C ARG A 112 -11.52 -0.58 17.09
N ALA A 113 -11.29 -0.37 18.38
CA ALA A 113 -10.58 -1.34 19.20
C ALA A 113 -11.51 -2.55 19.34
N ASN A 114 -11.40 -3.53 18.43
CA ASN A 114 -11.75 -4.88 18.84
C ASN A 114 -10.63 -5.32 19.78
N ASP A 115 -10.86 -5.13 21.08
CA ASP A 115 -9.97 -5.57 22.14
C ASP A 115 -9.85 -7.09 22.10
N GLY A 116 -8.65 -7.56 21.80
CA GLY A 116 -8.27 -8.96 21.86
C GLY A 116 -6.83 -9.04 22.29
N LYS A 117 -6.62 -9.06 23.61
CA LYS A 117 -5.41 -9.56 24.28
C LYS A 117 -4.93 -10.82 23.53
N GLY A 118 -3.77 -10.76 22.85
CA GLY A 118 -3.17 -11.99 22.30
C GLY A 118 -2.16 -11.92 21.16
N SER A 119 -1.99 -10.83 20.40
CA SER A 119 -1.09 -10.89 19.20
C SER A 119 -0.37 -9.57 18.87
N GLY A 120 0.42 -9.08 19.83
CA GLY A 120 1.08 -7.76 19.78
C GLY A 120 1.87 -7.42 18.50
N GLY A 121 2.35 -8.41 17.74
CA GLY A 121 3.11 -8.20 16.49
C GLY A 121 2.30 -8.31 15.18
N VAL A 122 1.20 -9.05 15.16
CA VAL A 122 0.50 -9.39 13.90
C VAL A 122 -0.50 -8.32 13.47
N ARG A 123 -1.10 -7.62 14.45
CA ARG A 123 -2.11 -6.58 14.17
C ARG A 123 -1.59 -5.44 13.28
N PRO A 124 -0.41 -4.84 13.53
CA PRO A 124 0.10 -3.79 12.65
C PRO A 124 0.33 -4.25 11.21
N VAL A 125 0.75 -5.51 11.01
CA VAL A 125 0.97 -6.10 9.67
C VAL A 125 -0.36 -6.21 8.91
N ILE A 126 -1.41 -6.72 9.56
CA ILE A 126 -2.75 -6.81 8.95
C ILE A 126 -3.31 -5.42 8.67
N ASP A 127 -3.14 -4.48 9.61
CA ASP A 127 -3.56 -3.09 9.43
C ASP A 127 -2.85 -2.46 8.22
N GLY A 128 -1.56 -2.77 8.00
CA GLY A 128 -0.79 -2.39 6.81
C GLY A 128 -1.41 -2.94 5.53
N ILE A 129 -1.61 -4.26 5.45
CA ILE A 129 -2.22 -4.92 4.27
C ILE A 129 -3.58 -4.29 3.93
N VAL A 130 -4.47 -4.20 4.92
CA VAL A 130 -5.84 -3.72 4.72
C VAL A 130 -5.87 -2.25 4.32
N THR A 131 -5.06 -1.42 4.98
CA THR A 131 -5.00 0.02 4.70
C THR A 131 -4.39 0.29 3.33
N SER A 132 -3.35 -0.44 2.93
CA SER A 132 -2.73 -0.32 1.61
C SER A 132 -3.66 -0.79 0.49
N ALA A 133 -4.31 -1.95 0.63
CA ALA A 133 -5.25 -2.46 -0.36
C ALA A 133 -6.48 -1.54 -0.53
N SER A 134 -6.85 -0.86 0.56
CA SER A 134 -7.93 0.13 0.55
C SER A 134 -7.47 1.48 -0.02
N ASN A 135 -6.17 1.76 -0.12
CA ASN A 135 -5.68 3.06 -0.54
C ASN A 135 -5.79 3.24 -2.07
N PRO A 136 -6.62 4.19 -2.59
CA PRO A 136 -6.68 4.48 -4.03
C PRO A 136 -5.31 4.81 -4.62
N TYR A 137 -4.47 5.50 -3.86
CA TYR A 137 -3.14 5.91 -4.32
C TYR A 137 -2.24 4.71 -4.59
N TRP A 138 -2.34 3.64 -3.78
CA TRP A 138 -1.57 2.42 -4.02
C TRP A 138 -1.95 1.76 -5.34
N SER A 139 -3.26 1.64 -5.60
CA SER A 139 -3.78 1.05 -6.85
C SER A 139 -3.40 1.90 -8.07
N LEU A 140 -3.54 3.22 -7.96
CA LEU A 140 -3.16 4.15 -9.04
C LEU A 140 -1.65 4.12 -9.31
N TRP A 141 -0.82 4.09 -8.27
CA TRP A 141 0.64 4.03 -8.40
C TRP A 141 1.07 2.76 -9.13
N TRP A 142 0.52 1.59 -8.76
CA TRP A 142 0.82 0.32 -9.43
C TRP A 142 0.31 0.28 -10.88
N ALA A 143 -0.87 0.83 -11.13
CA ALA A 143 -1.46 0.87 -12.48
C ALA A 143 -0.68 1.79 -13.45
N THR A 144 -0.01 2.83 -12.94
CA THR A 144 0.66 3.84 -13.76
C THR A 144 2.17 3.66 -13.80
N ILE A 145 2.82 3.64 -12.64
CA ILE A 145 4.27 3.64 -12.49
C ILE A 145 4.78 2.22 -12.25
N GLY A 146 4.18 1.51 -11.29
CA GLY A 146 4.67 0.23 -10.80
C GLY A 146 4.77 -0.84 -11.89
N LEU A 147 3.73 -0.98 -12.72
CA LEU A 147 3.75 -1.95 -13.83
C LEU A 147 4.82 -1.60 -14.89
N GLY A 148 4.95 -0.32 -15.25
CA GLY A 148 5.96 0.12 -16.22
C GLY A 148 7.38 -0.14 -15.72
N TYR A 149 7.67 0.20 -14.46
CA TYR A 149 8.96 -0.07 -13.84
C TYR A 149 9.26 -1.56 -13.68
N LEU A 150 8.25 -2.36 -13.34
CA LEU A 150 8.39 -3.82 -13.27
C LEU A 150 8.74 -4.42 -14.64
N LEU A 151 8.11 -3.94 -15.72
CA LEU A 151 8.41 -4.39 -17.09
C LEU A 151 9.81 -3.97 -17.54
N LEU A 152 10.21 -2.72 -17.28
CA LEU A 152 11.58 -2.24 -17.53
C LEU A 152 12.62 -3.09 -16.78
N SER A 153 12.35 -3.37 -15.51
CA SER A 153 13.22 -4.16 -14.63
C SER A 153 13.29 -5.62 -15.06
N ARG A 154 12.18 -6.19 -15.57
CA ARG A 154 12.13 -7.55 -16.14
C ARG A 154 13.01 -7.69 -17.38
N GLY A 155 13.24 -6.60 -18.13
CA GLY A 155 14.20 -6.56 -19.24
C GLY A 155 15.64 -6.91 -18.84
N GLN A 156 15.99 -6.79 -17.55
CA GLN A 156 17.29 -7.20 -16.98
C GLN A 156 17.24 -8.53 -16.23
N GLY A 157 16.17 -9.31 -16.43
CA GLY A 157 15.93 -10.55 -15.72
C GLY A 157 15.67 -10.35 -14.23
N TRP A 158 15.92 -11.40 -13.44
CA TRP A 158 15.58 -11.41 -12.02
C TRP A 158 16.33 -10.36 -11.20
N ARG A 159 17.54 -9.98 -11.61
CA ARG A 159 18.38 -8.98 -10.91
C ARG A 159 17.75 -7.59 -10.96
N GLY A 160 17.15 -7.21 -12.08
CA GLY A 160 16.45 -5.93 -12.22
C GLY A 160 15.19 -5.90 -11.34
N VAL A 161 14.41 -6.99 -11.35
CA VAL A 161 13.20 -7.11 -10.53
C VAL A 161 13.51 -7.00 -9.04
N LEU A 162 14.56 -7.68 -8.56
CA LEU A 162 14.96 -7.55 -7.16
C LEU A 162 15.46 -6.15 -6.83
N ALA A 163 16.23 -5.52 -7.72
CA ALA A 163 16.72 -4.16 -7.50
C ALA A 163 15.57 -3.14 -7.42
N PHE A 164 14.55 -3.30 -8.26
CA PHE A 164 13.32 -2.52 -8.20
C PHE A 164 12.58 -2.75 -6.88
N PHE A 165 12.24 -4.01 -6.56
CA PHE A 165 11.45 -4.34 -5.37
C PHE A 165 12.16 -4.01 -4.06
N SER A 166 13.49 -4.09 -4.03
CA SER A 166 14.27 -3.73 -2.82
C SER A 166 14.44 -2.22 -2.67
N GLY A 167 14.38 -1.48 -3.78
CA GLY A 167 14.46 -0.02 -3.78
C GLY A 167 13.14 0.64 -3.45
N HIS A 168 12.03 0.07 -3.93
CA HIS A 168 10.66 0.49 -3.58
C HIS A 168 10.36 0.30 -2.09
#